data_AF-R9JL87-F1
#
_entry.id   AF-R9JL87-F1
#
_cell.length_a   1.000
_cell.length_b   1.000
_cell.length_c   1.000
_cell.angle_alpha   90.00
_cell.angle_beta   90.00
_cell.angle_gamma   90.00
#
_symmetry.space_group_name_H-M   'P 1'
#
loop_
_entity.id
_entity.type
_entity.pdbx_description
1 polymer ?
#
loop_
_entity_poly.entity_id
_entity_poly.type
_entity_poly.pdbx_seq_one_letter_code
_entity_poly.pdbx_strand_id
1 'polypeptide(L)'
;MEQAESDFTKDLLLLMLREYELFVDSFQFACKNFKGNAENAALAQTMGFKSNKAYNEIMFLREITHTVNMFNDMGDIVRLYSKNPETATTRLANLLSMVSGEESEAV
;
A
#
# COMPACT_ATOMS: atom_id res chain seq x y z
N MET A 1 -15.78 12.57 23.74
CA MET A 1 -14.33 12.62 23.45
C MET A 1 -13.78 11.21 23.43
N GLU A 2 -13.90 10.44 24.52
CA GLU A 2 -13.45 9.03 24.57
C GLU A 2 -14.00 8.13 23.45
N GLN A 3 -15.30 8.22 23.13
CA GLN A 3 -15.87 7.41 22.05
C GLN A 3 -15.27 7.77 20.67
N ALA A 4 -15.08 9.05 20.39
CA ALA A 4 -14.53 9.50 19.10
C ALA A 4 -13.04 9.13 18.94
N GLU A 5 -12.28 9.15 20.03
CA GLU A 5 -10.89 8.67 20.07
C GLU A 5 -10.82 7.15 19.89
N SER A 6 -11.73 6.41 20.54
CA SER A 6 -11.87 4.97 20.38
C SER A 6 -12.22 4.59 18.95
N ASP A 7 -13.20 5.27 18.34
CA ASP A 7 -13.63 5.01 16.96
C ASP A 7 -12.49 5.29 15.97
N PHE A 8 -11.81 6.43 16.11
CA PHE A 8 -10.64 6.76 15.29
C PHE A 8 -9.53 5.71 15.41
N THR A 9 -9.21 5.28 16.62
CA THR A 9 -8.16 4.28 16.86
C THR A 9 -8.52 2.92 16.26
N LYS A 10 -9.78 2.51 16.40
CA LYS A 10 -10.31 1.28 15.79
C LYS A 10 -10.20 1.34 14.27
N ASP A 11 -10.64 2.43 13.67
CA ASP A 11 -10.63 2.65 12.22
C ASP A 11 -9.19 2.64 11.67
N LEU A 12 -8.26 3.29 12.37
CA LEU A 12 -6.84 3.28 12.01
C LEU A 12 -6.25 1.86 12.09
N LEU A 13 -6.55 1.12 13.16
CA LEU A 13 -6.08 -0.25 13.32
C LEU A 13 -6.60 -1.17 12.21
N LEU A 14 -7.88 -1.05 11.85
CA LEU A 14 -8.47 -1.82 10.76
C LEU A 14 -7.78 -1.53 9.43
N LEU A 15 -7.52 -0.26 9.14
CA LEU A 15 -6.79 0.15 7.93
C LEU A 15 -5.36 -0.41 7.94
N MET A 16 -4.64 -0.33 9.06
CA MET A 16 -3.28 -0.88 9.19
C MET A 16 -3.23 -2.40 8.98
N LEU A 17 -4.15 -3.15 9.58
CA LEU A 17 -4.18 -4.61 9.46
C LEU A 17 -4.48 -5.03 8.03
N ARG A 18 -5.39 -4.32 7.35
CA ARG A 18 -5.74 -4.60 5.96
C ARG A 18 -4.59 -4.27 5.01
N GLU A 19 -3.93 -3.14 5.20
CA GLU A 19 -2.76 -2.78 4.38
C GLU A 19 -1.60 -3.77 4.63
N TYR A 20 -1.45 -4.27 5.85
CA TYR A 20 -0.46 -5.32 6.14
C TYR A 20 -0.77 -6.65 5.42
N GLU A 21 -2.03 -7.04 5.34
CA GLU A 21 -2.47 -8.21 4.56
C GLU A 21 -2.10 -8.06 3.08
N LEU A 22 -2.47 -6.94 2.45
CA LEU A 22 -2.11 -6.62 1.06
C LEU A 22 -0.60 -6.62 0.83
N PHE A 23 0.16 -6.02 1.76
CA PHE A 23 1.62 -6.03 1.70
C PHE A 23 2.19 -7.44 1.70
N VAL A 24 1.68 -8.34 2.55
CA VAL A 24 2.19 -9.72 2.62
C VAL A 24 2.00 -10.40 1.27
N ASP A 25 0.83 -10.27 0.65
CA ASP A 25 0.54 -10.87 -0.65
C ASP A 25 1.43 -10.29 -1.76
N SER A 26 1.51 -8.96 -1.87
CA SER A 26 2.37 -8.29 -2.86
C SER A 26 3.85 -8.57 -2.65
N PHE A 27 4.31 -8.63 -1.39
CA PHE A 27 5.70 -8.92 -1.06
C PHE A 27 6.07 -10.37 -1.40
N GLN A 28 5.19 -11.33 -1.09
CA GLN A 28 5.38 -12.73 -1.46
C GLN A 28 5.39 -12.89 -2.99
N PHE A 29 4.46 -12.24 -3.68
CA PHE A 29 4.42 -12.20 -5.14
C PHE A 29 5.72 -11.64 -5.72
N ALA A 30 6.19 -10.50 -5.21
CA ALA A 30 7.41 -9.86 -5.66
C ALA A 30 8.65 -10.74 -5.42
N CYS A 31 8.72 -11.41 -4.26
CA CYS A 31 9.77 -12.36 -3.95
C CYS A 31 9.80 -13.54 -4.92
N LYS A 32 8.63 -14.10 -5.25
CA LYS A 32 8.52 -15.24 -6.16
C LYS A 32 8.88 -14.87 -7.60
N ASN A 33 8.42 -13.71 -8.07
CA ASN A 33 8.47 -13.39 -9.49
C ASN A 33 9.67 -12.53 -9.90
N PHE A 34 10.25 -11.74 -8.99
CA PHE A 34 11.30 -10.79 -9.36
C PHE A 34 12.62 -11.01 -8.62
N LYS A 35 12.60 -11.40 -7.35
CA LYS A 35 13.84 -11.52 -6.56
C LYS A 35 14.79 -12.59 -7.13
N GLY A 36 15.83 -12.14 -7.83
CA GLY A 36 16.84 -13.01 -8.43
C GLY A 36 16.35 -13.84 -9.62
N ASN A 37 15.18 -13.51 -10.19
CA ASN A 37 14.59 -14.31 -11.26
C ASN A 37 15.34 -14.12 -12.60
N ALA A 38 15.99 -15.17 -13.10
CA ALA A 38 16.71 -15.13 -14.38
C ALA A 38 15.78 -15.19 -15.62
N GLU A 39 14.54 -15.66 -15.45
CA GLU A 39 13.60 -15.92 -16.55
C GLU A 39 13.00 -14.64 -17.14
N ASN A 40 13.07 -13.53 -16.40
CA ASN A 40 12.55 -12.23 -16.85
C ASN A 40 13.43 -11.53 -17.88
N ALA A 41 14.57 -12.12 -18.30
CA ALA A 41 15.53 -11.45 -19.19
C ALA A 41 14.92 -11.02 -20.53
N ALA A 42 14.06 -11.85 -21.13
CA ALA A 42 13.39 -11.52 -22.39
C ALA A 42 12.37 -10.38 -22.23
N LEU A 43 11.61 -10.38 -21.12
CA LEU A 43 10.69 -9.29 -20.77
C LEU A 43 11.45 -7.99 -20.50
N ALA A 44 12.54 -8.07 -19.74
CA ALA A 44 13.42 -6.94 -19.47
C ALA A 44 13.93 -6.29 -20.75
N GLN A 45 14.48 -7.09 -21.68
CA GLN A 45 14.94 -6.61 -22.97
C GLN A 45 13.81 -5.97 -23.80
N THR A 46 12.64 -6.60 -23.83
CA THR A 46 11.46 -6.10 -24.57
C THR A 46 10.99 -4.75 -24.04
N MET A 47 11.07 -4.54 -22.73
CA MET A 47 10.74 -3.28 -22.07
C MET A 47 11.88 -2.25 -22.10
N GLY A 48 13.01 -2.55 -22.78
CA GLY A 48 14.13 -1.63 -22.94
C GLY A 48 15.09 -1.56 -21.75
N PHE A 49 15.01 -2.50 -20.80
CA PHE A 49 15.96 -2.58 -19.70
C PHE A 49 17.32 -3.10 -20.16
N LYS A 50 18.38 -2.42 -19.72
CA LYS A 50 19.77 -2.82 -20.00
C LYS A 50 20.22 -4.07 -19.23
N SER A 51 19.52 -4.43 -18.15
CA SER A 51 19.82 -5.65 -17.39
C SER A 51 18.56 -6.24 -16.78
N ASN A 52 18.50 -7.57 -16.74
CA ASN A 52 17.44 -8.32 -16.07
C ASN A 52 17.37 -7.98 -14.57
N LYS A 53 18.53 -7.75 -13.93
CA LYS A 53 18.61 -7.34 -12.54
C LYS A 53 17.87 -6.02 -12.27
N ALA A 54 18.11 -5.00 -13.10
CA ALA A 54 17.44 -3.70 -12.94
C ALA A 54 15.93 -3.81 -13.15
N TYR A 55 15.48 -4.59 -14.14
CA TYR A 55 14.06 -4.87 -14.35
C TYR A 55 13.42 -5.49 -13.10
N ASN A 56 14.03 -6.56 -12.59
CA ASN A 56 13.56 -7.26 -11.40
C ASN A 56 13.51 -6.37 -10.16
N GLU A 57 14.54 -5.57 -9.91
CA GLU A 57 14.56 -4.66 -8.76
C GLU A 57 13.45 -3.60 -8.84
N ILE A 58 13.24 -3.02 -10.04
CA ILE A 58 12.16 -2.03 -10.23
C ILE A 58 10.79 -2.67 -10.07
N MET A 59 10.56 -3.84 -10.68
CA MET A 59 9.28 -4.53 -10.57
C MET A 59 9.01 -4.96 -9.12
N PHE A 60 10.03 -5.46 -8.41
CA PHE A 60 9.91 -5.77 -6.98
C PHE A 60 9.47 -4.55 -6.17
N LEU A 61 10.15 -3.40 -6.37
CA LEU A 61 9.79 -2.17 -5.66
C LEU A 61 8.39 -1.67 -6.05
N ARG A 62 8.02 -1.78 -7.33
CA ARG A 62 6.69 -1.40 -7.82
C ARG A 62 5.59 -2.15 -7.07
N GLU A 63 5.74 -3.46 -6.89
CA GLU A 63 4.74 -4.28 -6.19
C GLU A 63 4.51 -3.82 -4.74
N ILE A 64 5.55 -3.35 -4.04
CA ILE A 64 5.45 -2.99 -2.62
C ILE A 64 5.24 -1.49 -2.35
N THR A 65 5.36 -0.64 -3.38
CA THR A 65 5.37 0.83 -3.22
C THR A 65 4.02 1.36 -2.70
N HIS A 66 2.91 0.75 -3.11
CA HIS A 66 1.57 1.19 -2.70
C HIS A 66 1.42 1.15 -1.16
N THR A 67 1.90 0.08 -0.52
CA THR A 67 1.92 -0.04 0.94
C THR A 67 2.75 1.03 1.63
N VAL A 68 3.93 1.33 1.10
CA VAL A 68 4.80 2.37 1.67
C VAL A 68 4.08 3.72 1.64
N ASN A 69 3.38 4.03 0.55
CA ASN A 69 2.60 5.26 0.45
C ASN A 69 1.44 5.28 1.45
N MET A 70 0.68 4.19 1.54
CA MET A 70 -0.45 4.07 2.46
C MET A 70 0.00 4.23 3.93
N PHE A 71 1.11 3.62 4.34
CA PHE A 71 1.65 3.82 5.69
C PHE A 71 2.12 5.26 5.97
N ASN A 72 2.67 5.95 4.96
CA ASN A 72 2.99 7.36 5.11
C ASN A 72 1.73 8.21 5.32
N ASP A 73 0.68 7.96 4.55
CA ASP A 73 -0.61 8.66 4.68
C ASP A 73 -1.24 8.44 6.07
N MET A 74 -1.23 7.20 6.56
CA MET A 74 -1.66 6.88 7.93
C MET A 74 -0.82 7.63 8.98
N GLY A 75 0.49 7.68 8.82
CA GLY A 75 1.38 8.41 9.71
C GLY A 75 1.07 9.91 9.76
N ASP A 76 0.74 10.51 8.61
CA ASP A 76 0.33 11.90 8.53
C ASP A 76 -1.04 12.16 9.16
N ILE A 77 -1.98 11.22 9.03
CA ILE A 77 -3.28 11.27 9.72
C ILE A 77 -3.10 11.25 11.24
N VAL A 78 -2.25 10.37 11.77
CA VAL A 78 -1.95 10.31 13.21
C VAL A 78 -1.36 11.63 13.71
N ARG A 79 -0.41 12.21 12.97
CA ARG A 79 0.18 13.52 13.33
C ARG A 79 -0.88 14.63 13.27
N LEU A 80 -1.75 14.61 12.27
CA LEU A 80 -2.81 15.59 12.08
C LEU A 80 -3.85 15.52 13.20
N TYR A 81 -4.15 14.33 13.72
CA TYR A 81 -5.18 14.14 14.75
C TYR A 81 -4.96 15.05 15.96
N SER A 82 -3.71 15.18 16.43
CA SER A 82 -3.36 16.05 17.57
C SER A 82 -3.65 17.55 17.35
N LYS A 83 -3.73 17.98 16.08
CA LYS A 83 -3.91 19.39 15.68
C LYS A 83 -5.32 19.68 15.18
N ASN A 84 -5.92 18.73 14.46
CA ASN A 84 -7.23 18.83 13.84
C ASN A 84 -7.88 17.44 13.73
N PRO A 85 -8.56 16.97 14.80
CA PRO A 85 -9.19 15.66 14.84
C PRO A 85 -10.26 15.46 13.76
N GLU A 86 -11.07 16.48 13.48
CA GLU A 86 -12.17 16.39 12.51
C GLU A 86 -11.65 16.12 11.08
N THR A 87 -10.61 16.84 10.67
CA THR A 87 -9.98 16.63 9.36
C THR A 87 -9.26 15.28 9.30
N ALA A 88 -8.59 14.87 10.39
CA ALA A 88 -7.92 13.57 10.47
C ALA A 88 -8.92 12.41 10.34
N THR A 89 -10.05 12.45 11.06
CA THR A 89 -11.11 11.45 10.97
C THR A 89 -11.73 11.40 9.57
N THR A 90 -11.95 12.56 8.93
CA THR A 90 -12.47 12.62 7.56
C THR A 90 -11.51 11.98 6.56
N ARG A 91 -10.21 12.25 6.68
CA ARG A 91 -9.18 11.63 5.83
C ARG A 91 -9.08 10.12 6.05
N LEU A 92 -9.14 9.68 7.30
CA LEU A 92 -9.13 8.26 7.64
C LEU A 92 -10.34 7.53 7.05
N ALA A 93 -11.54 8.11 7.17
CA ALA A 93 -12.75 7.56 6.57
C ALA A 93 -12.66 7.45 5.03
N ASN A 94 -12.03 8.44 4.37
CA ASN A 94 -11.80 8.40 2.92
C ASN A 94 -10.82 7.29 2.51
N LEU A 95 -9.73 7.08 3.26
CA LEU A 95 -8.82 5.96 2.98
C LEU A 95 -9.49 4.62 3.22
N LEU A 96 -10.26 4.50 4.31
CA LEU A 96 -11.05 3.31 4.59
C LEU A 96 -12.06 3.05 3.48
N SER A 97 -12.73 4.06 2.92
CA SER A 97 -13.67 3.83 1.82
C SER A 97 -12.97 3.41 0.53
N MET A 98 -11.82 4.00 0.19
CA MET A 98 -11.00 3.57 -0.96
C MET A 98 -10.55 2.12 -0.84
N VAL A 99 -10.22 1.70 0.37
CA VAL A 99 -9.79 0.33 0.63
C VAL A 99 -11.01 -0.59 0.75
N SER A 100 -12.15 -0.13 1.26
CA SER A 100 -13.35 -0.95 1.54
C SER A 100 -14.37 -1.08 0.41
N GLY A 101 -14.37 -0.16 -0.55
CA GLY A 101 -15.35 -0.12 -1.64
C GLY A 101 -14.73 -0.42 -3.00
N GLU A 102 -15.28 -1.45 -3.63
CA GLU A 102 -15.34 -1.63 -5.09
C GLU A 102 -14.01 -2.01 -5.79
N GLU A 103 -13.78 -3.33 -5.89
CA GLU A 103 -13.60 -3.91 -7.23
C GLU A 103 -14.77 -3.41 -8.10
N SER A 104 -14.67 -2.19 -8.62
CA SER A 104 -15.51 -1.77 -9.73
C SER A 104 -15.02 -2.63 -10.88
N GLU A 105 -15.71 -3.75 -11.10
CA GLU A 105 -15.75 -4.48 -12.35
C GLU A 105 -16.04 -3.45 -13.46
N ALA A 106 -14.99 -2.84 -13.98
CA ALA A 106 -14.99 -2.15 -15.24
C ALA A 106 -14.10 -2.96 -16.19
N VAL A 107 -14.64 -4.11 -16.62
CA VAL A 107 -14.25 -4.79 -17.86
C VAL A 107 -15.45 -4.74 -18.80
#